data_AF-A0A9D6YZX9-F1
#
_entry.id   AF-A0A9D6YZX9-F1
#
_cell.length_a   1.000
_cell.length_b   1.000
_cell.length_c   1.000
_cell.angle_alpha   90.00
_cell.angle_beta   90.00
_cell.angle_gamma   90.00
#
_symmetry.space_group_name_H-M   'P 1'
#
loop_
_entity.id
_entity.type
_entity.pdbx_description
1 polymer ?
#
loop_
_entity_poly.entity_id
_entity_poly.type
_entity_poly.pdbx_seq_one_letter_code
_entity_poly.pdbx_strand_id
1 'polypeptide(L)'
;MRSKTHELRNEIISIERIREVLGIPRSRESGFIESIPFSENDATAGSETELQAAVVGSRECVDLPKVIEGSNYFANVVKRAAAGDTSNRVVTDLERYIEGNTEGIWENSWVRFPKSRLSAYARQIFDSDMLLDKKNPGGHLRADASKFMLTQRGEDILRVPISYLIKLSLANLIGSQTDLPELIRCTGTRLLGHFLNDNTSPETFSFHVVPLKHETGFGRGIAKETSKRYLLTQLLIMYANESFSLTESGQKAFLYFSPHPPIRQKRLNECISDSFYRELFMSPCLSGWDNGQDKHAYMCLCHQVLSRSQLNAVAKLKDAGIIVRNLAVLPNTSNISLANNGTHISLGSSKLTHHLADEGSGLTSAHEKFMGDLVIKIVEHFLPLFVGTYSAAPYRLGFSDFHPEKVLGFLPHELDYTHLRMIWRRWKKKANLKVFG
;
A
#
# COMPACT_ATOMS: atom_id res chain seq x y z
N MET A 1 -12.41 -23.27 -12.04
CA MET A 1 -11.00 -23.11 -11.59
C MET A 1 -10.30 -24.42 -11.25
N ARG A 2 -10.97 -25.45 -10.70
CA ARG A 2 -10.32 -26.76 -10.41
C ARG A 2 -9.96 -27.63 -11.63
N SER A 3 -10.55 -27.41 -12.82
CA SER A 3 -10.22 -28.23 -14.01
C SER A 3 -8.97 -27.75 -14.76
N LYS A 4 -8.65 -26.44 -14.77
CA LYS A 4 -7.40 -25.93 -15.35
C LYS A 4 -6.15 -26.35 -14.57
N THR A 5 -6.30 -26.70 -13.29
CA THR A 5 -5.20 -27.20 -12.45
C THR A 5 -4.82 -28.65 -12.77
N HIS A 6 -5.71 -29.40 -13.45
CA HIS A 6 -5.45 -30.78 -13.83
C HIS A 6 -4.76 -30.91 -15.20
N GLU A 7 -4.96 -29.97 -16.12
CA GLU A 7 -4.25 -29.96 -17.41
C GLU A 7 -2.78 -29.50 -17.27
N LEU A 8 -2.46 -28.66 -16.28
CA LEU A 8 -1.09 -28.25 -15.96
C LEU A 8 -0.22 -29.36 -15.33
N ARG A 9 -0.80 -30.53 -15.00
CA ARG A 9 -0.05 -31.67 -14.44
C ARG A 9 0.64 -32.56 -15.48
N ASN A 10 0.40 -32.35 -16.77
CA ASN A 10 0.86 -33.28 -17.82
C ASN A 10 2.20 -32.94 -18.47
N GLU A 11 2.86 -31.84 -18.10
CA GLU A 11 4.28 -31.62 -18.41
C GLU A 11 5.06 -31.35 -17.11
N ILE A 12 5.15 -32.38 -16.25
CA ILE A 12 6.15 -32.35 -15.18
C ILE A 12 7.51 -32.53 -15.86
N ILE A 13 8.14 -31.42 -16.23
CA ILE A 13 9.55 -31.44 -16.61
C ILE A 13 10.35 -31.99 -15.42
N SER A 14 11.18 -33.00 -15.66
CA SER A 14 12.02 -33.57 -14.61
C SER A 14 12.97 -32.52 -14.04
N ILE A 15 13.30 -32.63 -12.76
CA ILE A 15 14.28 -31.76 -12.11
C ILE A 15 15.62 -31.82 -12.86
N GLU A 16 15.97 -32.98 -13.41
CA GLU A 16 17.14 -33.20 -14.25
C GLU A 16 17.11 -32.37 -15.52
N ARG A 17 15.96 -32.27 -16.19
CA ARG A 17 15.80 -31.46 -17.40
C ARG A 17 15.87 -29.97 -17.08
N ILE A 18 15.25 -29.52 -15.98
CA ILE A 18 15.38 -28.13 -15.52
C ILE A 18 16.85 -27.81 -15.21
N ARG A 19 17.54 -28.72 -14.52
CA ARG A 19 18.95 -28.59 -14.21
C ARG A 19 19.80 -28.46 -15.48
N GLU A 20 19.57 -29.31 -16.48
CA GLU A 20 20.28 -29.29 -17.75
C GLU A 20 20.04 -28.00 -18.55
N VAL A 21 18.78 -27.58 -18.67
CA VAL A 21 18.41 -26.34 -19.37
C VAL A 21 19.05 -25.12 -18.72
N LEU A 22 19.08 -25.09 -17.40
CA LEU A 22 19.74 -24.04 -16.63
C LEU A 22 21.26 -24.22 -16.55
N GLY A 23 21.86 -25.26 -17.15
CA GLY A 23 23.30 -25.50 -17.06
C GLY A 23 23.82 -25.60 -15.62
N ILE A 24 23.01 -26.14 -14.71
CA ILE A 24 23.38 -26.35 -13.30
C ILE A 24 24.20 -27.66 -13.22
N PRO A 25 25.41 -27.67 -12.64
CA PRO A 25 26.20 -28.88 -12.40
C PRO A 25 25.46 -29.91 -11.53
N ARG A 26 25.98 -31.13 -11.43
CA ARG A 26 25.43 -32.09 -10.47
C ARG A 26 25.72 -31.65 -9.04
N SER A 27 24.90 -32.06 -8.06
CA SER A 27 24.97 -31.60 -6.66
C SER A 27 26.30 -31.84 -5.93
N ARG A 28 27.20 -32.66 -6.49
CA ARG A 28 28.54 -32.95 -5.94
C ARG A 28 29.67 -32.37 -6.77
N GLU A 29 29.36 -31.65 -7.84
CA GLU A 29 30.34 -30.97 -8.68
C GLU A 29 30.62 -29.57 -8.13
N SER A 30 31.84 -29.08 -8.34
CA SER A 30 32.23 -27.72 -7.96
C SER A 30 31.38 -26.69 -8.70
N GLY A 31 30.97 -25.63 -8.01
CA GLY A 31 30.15 -24.57 -8.62
C GLY A 31 28.64 -24.86 -8.61
N PHE A 32 28.20 -25.98 -8.02
CA PHE A 32 26.78 -26.32 -7.95
C PHE A 32 25.97 -25.20 -7.30
N ILE A 33 26.31 -24.78 -6.08
CA ILE A 33 25.53 -23.80 -5.31
C ILE A 33 25.47 -22.44 -6.03
N GLU A 34 26.60 -22.00 -6.57
CA GLU A 34 26.76 -20.72 -7.25
C GLU A 34 25.98 -20.66 -8.56
N SER A 35 25.70 -21.81 -9.18
CA SER A 35 24.99 -21.90 -10.46
C SER A 35 23.46 -21.96 -10.33
N ILE A 36 22.91 -22.21 -9.13
CA ILE A 36 21.47 -22.35 -8.91
C ILE A 36 20.80 -20.96 -9.01
N PRO A 37 19.58 -20.86 -9.56
CA PRO A 37 18.79 -19.64 -9.48
C PRO A 37 18.69 -19.10 -8.05
N PHE A 38 18.69 -17.77 -7.91
CA PHE A 38 18.68 -17.05 -6.64
C PHE A 38 19.94 -17.25 -5.76
N SER A 39 21.03 -17.78 -6.33
CA SER A 39 22.35 -17.77 -5.70
C SER A 39 22.98 -16.37 -5.68
N GLU A 40 24.12 -16.24 -4.99
CA GLU A 40 24.87 -14.98 -4.84
C GLU A 40 25.16 -14.24 -6.15
N ASN A 41 25.37 -14.94 -7.27
CA ASN A 41 25.70 -14.32 -8.56
C ASN A 41 24.49 -14.11 -9.47
N ASP A 42 23.32 -14.56 -9.05
CA ASP A 42 22.11 -14.58 -9.86
C ASP A 42 20.98 -13.74 -9.27
N ALA A 43 20.91 -13.70 -7.94
CA ALA A 43 19.85 -13.05 -7.21
C ALA A 43 19.80 -11.55 -7.52
N THR A 44 18.59 -11.08 -7.73
CA THR A 44 18.25 -9.67 -7.87
C THR A 44 17.14 -9.34 -6.92
N ALA A 45 16.93 -8.05 -6.67
CA ALA A 45 15.81 -7.61 -5.88
C ALA A 45 15.20 -6.31 -6.37
N GLY A 46 13.88 -6.22 -6.21
CA GLY A 46 13.13 -4.98 -6.22
C GLY A 46 12.55 -4.72 -4.83
N SER A 47 12.08 -3.49 -4.64
CA SER A 47 11.35 -3.10 -3.44
C SER A 47 10.09 -2.32 -3.79
N GLU A 48 9.03 -2.60 -3.08
CA GLU A 48 7.82 -1.78 -3.02
C GLU A 48 7.79 -1.09 -1.67
N THR A 49 7.32 0.15 -1.64
CA THR A 49 7.29 0.98 -0.43
C THR A 49 5.98 1.71 -0.36
N GLU A 50 5.29 1.48 0.75
CA GLU A 50 4.11 2.22 1.13
C GLU A 50 4.53 3.36 2.07
N LEU A 51 4.20 4.60 1.69
CA LEU A 51 4.54 5.81 2.43
C LEU A 51 3.31 6.34 3.16
N GLN A 52 3.50 7.08 4.25
CA GLN A 52 2.42 7.87 4.82
C GLN A 52 2.42 9.27 4.20
N ALA A 53 1.23 9.86 4.13
CA ALA A 53 1.01 11.17 3.55
C ALA A 53 0.14 12.02 4.47
N ALA A 54 0.33 13.34 4.41
CA ALA A 54 -0.55 14.28 5.10
C ALA A 54 -0.52 15.66 4.42
N VAL A 55 -1.57 16.43 4.66
CA VAL A 55 -1.66 17.83 4.27
C VAL A 55 -1.71 18.69 5.53
N VAL A 56 -0.80 19.66 5.62
CA VAL A 56 -0.83 20.69 6.66
C VAL A 56 -1.67 21.86 6.18
N GLY A 57 -2.54 22.38 7.04
CA GLY A 57 -3.33 23.57 6.77
C GLY A 57 -4.50 23.71 7.72
N SER A 58 -5.17 24.86 7.66
CA SER A 58 -6.40 25.08 8.42
C SER A 58 -7.53 24.19 7.89
N ARG A 59 -8.52 23.91 8.73
CA ARG A 59 -9.65 23.05 8.35
C ARG A 59 -10.46 23.62 7.18
N GLU A 60 -10.44 24.93 6.99
CA GLU A 60 -11.14 25.64 5.91
C GLU A 60 -10.43 25.47 4.56
N CYS A 61 -9.12 25.20 4.57
CA CYS A 61 -8.29 25.04 3.38
C CYS A 61 -8.10 23.57 2.98
N VAL A 62 -8.00 22.66 3.95
CA VAL A 62 -7.63 21.25 3.71
C VAL A 62 -8.84 20.39 3.36
N ASP A 63 -8.65 19.41 2.48
CA ASP A 63 -9.74 18.61 1.92
C ASP A 63 -10.47 17.73 2.95
N LEU A 64 -9.73 16.93 3.73
CA LEU A 64 -10.31 15.95 4.66
C LEU A 64 -11.35 16.55 5.63
N PRO A 65 -11.07 17.63 6.39
CA PRO A 65 -12.08 18.23 7.26
C PRO A 65 -13.29 18.74 6.49
N LYS A 66 -13.10 19.37 5.32
CA LYS A 66 -14.20 19.86 4.48
C LYS A 66 -15.09 18.74 3.97
N VAL A 67 -14.50 17.59 3.62
CA VAL A 67 -15.24 16.41 3.18
C VAL A 67 -16.03 15.82 4.35
N ILE A 68 -15.45 15.75 5.55
CA ILE A 68 -16.15 15.26 6.74
C ILE A 68 -17.33 16.19 7.08
N GLU A 69 -17.08 17.49 7.25
CA GLU A 69 -18.09 18.50 7.61
C GLU A 69 -19.21 18.59 6.56
N GLY A 70 -18.87 18.48 5.27
CA GLY A 70 -19.81 18.50 4.16
C GLY A 70 -20.52 17.16 3.87
N SER A 71 -20.23 16.10 4.62
CA SER A 71 -20.77 14.77 4.32
C SER A 71 -22.19 14.56 4.84
N ASN A 72 -22.98 13.80 4.07
CA ASN A 72 -24.26 13.27 4.55
C ASN A 72 -24.09 12.36 5.77
N TYR A 73 -22.93 11.71 5.93
CA TYR A 73 -22.61 10.92 7.10
C TYR A 73 -22.64 11.78 8.37
N PHE A 74 -21.89 12.89 8.38
CA PHE A 74 -21.84 13.80 9.52
C PHE A 74 -23.22 14.38 9.86
N ALA A 75 -23.93 14.90 8.84
CA ALA A 75 -25.28 15.44 9.01
C ALA A 75 -26.26 14.41 9.61
N ASN A 76 -26.19 13.16 9.16
CA ASN A 76 -27.04 12.08 9.67
C ASN A 76 -26.68 11.66 11.10
N VAL A 77 -25.39 11.61 11.44
CA VAL A 77 -24.94 11.28 12.81
C VAL A 77 -25.42 12.34 13.80
N VAL A 78 -25.28 13.63 13.46
CA VAL A 78 -25.79 14.73 14.29
C VAL A 78 -27.31 14.64 14.46
N LYS A 79 -28.06 14.41 13.36
CA LYS A 79 -29.51 14.27 13.41
C LYS A 79 -29.96 13.09 14.29
N ARG A 80 -29.30 11.94 14.18
CA ARG A 80 -29.59 10.75 15.00
C ARG A 80 -29.27 10.98 16.48
N ALA A 81 -28.20 11.70 16.78
CA ALA A 81 -27.83 12.01 18.16
C ALA A 81 -28.88 12.93 18.80
N ALA A 82 -29.33 13.96 18.06
CA ALA A 82 -30.41 14.84 18.51
C ALA A 82 -31.75 14.11 18.71
N ALA A 83 -32.02 13.08 17.91
CA ALA A 83 -33.21 12.23 18.06
C ALA A 83 -33.10 11.17 19.18
N GLY A 84 -31.90 10.97 19.76
CA GLY A 84 -31.64 9.93 20.76
C GLY A 84 -31.36 8.54 20.18
N ASP A 85 -31.27 8.39 18.86
CA ASP A 85 -31.05 7.12 18.16
C ASP A 85 -29.58 6.64 18.21
N THR A 86 -28.64 7.52 18.59
CA THR A 86 -27.22 7.18 18.77
C THR A 86 -26.63 7.94 19.95
N SER A 87 -25.48 7.49 20.44
CA SER A 87 -24.78 8.15 21.54
C SER A 87 -24.22 9.51 21.09
N ASN A 88 -24.47 10.55 21.89
CA ASN A 88 -23.85 11.88 21.73
C ASN A 88 -22.31 11.81 21.71
N ARG A 89 -21.72 10.77 22.30
CA ARG A 89 -20.28 10.56 22.31
C ARG A 89 -19.67 10.50 20.91
N VAL A 90 -20.36 9.89 19.94
CA VAL A 90 -19.85 9.78 18.56
C VAL A 90 -19.74 11.15 17.90
N VAL A 91 -20.71 12.03 18.12
CA VAL A 91 -20.68 13.42 17.63
C VAL A 91 -19.54 14.16 18.31
N THR A 92 -19.46 14.13 19.64
CA THR A 92 -18.41 14.81 20.41
C THR A 92 -17.01 14.33 20.05
N ASP A 93 -16.80 13.03 19.81
CA ASP A 93 -15.49 12.49 19.45
C ASP A 93 -15.10 12.90 18.01
N LEU A 94 -16.06 13.03 17.10
CA LEU A 94 -15.82 13.51 15.74
C LEU A 94 -15.58 15.03 15.67
N GLU A 95 -16.35 15.82 16.43
CA GLU A 95 -16.10 17.25 16.63
C GLU A 95 -14.72 17.47 17.25
N ARG A 96 -14.37 16.70 18.29
CA ARG A 96 -13.03 16.74 18.89
C ARG A 96 -11.93 16.38 17.89
N TYR A 97 -12.17 15.44 16.97
CA TYR A 97 -11.21 15.14 15.90
C TYR A 97 -11.00 16.36 15.00
N ILE A 98 -12.07 17.02 14.57
CA ILE A 98 -12.01 18.16 13.65
C ILE A 98 -11.43 19.41 14.36
N GLU A 99 -11.99 19.79 15.50
CA GLU A 99 -11.67 21.03 16.21
C GLU A 99 -10.39 20.90 17.05
N GLY A 100 -10.11 19.71 17.56
CA GLY A 100 -8.92 19.43 18.39
C GLY A 100 -7.63 19.25 17.59
N ASN A 101 -7.57 19.68 16.32
CA ASN A 101 -6.37 19.58 15.48
C ASN A 101 -5.52 20.85 15.51
N THR A 102 -4.88 21.13 16.65
CA THR A 102 -4.05 22.34 16.83
C THR A 102 -2.82 22.38 15.93
N GLU A 103 -2.31 21.22 15.50
CA GLU A 103 -1.15 21.13 14.61
C GLU A 103 -1.51 21.37 13.14
N GLY A 104 -2.80 21.32 12.79
CA GLY A 104 -3.28 21.48 11.42
C GLY A 104 -2.81 20.37 10.47
N ILE A 105 -2.43 19.20 10.99
CA ILE A 105 -1.95 18.06 10.19
C ILE A 105 -3.13 17.11 9.92
N TRP A 106 -3.40 16.84 8.65
CA TRP A 106 -4.50 16.00 8.20
C TRP A 106 -3.98 14.81 7.41
N GLU A 107 -3.90 13.65 8.05
CA GLU A 107 -3.32 12.45 7.47
C GLU A 107 -4.17 11.86 6.36
N ASN A 108 -3.51 11.46 5.27
CA ASN A 108 -4.11 10.95 4.04
C ASN A 108 -5.19 11.88 3.43
N SER A 109 -5.18 13.17 3.78
CA SER A 109 -6.00 14.18 3.12
C SER A 109 -5.58 14.34 1.66
N TRP A 110 -6.54 14.71 0.82
CA TRP A 110 -6.28 15.08 -0.56
C TRP A 110 -5.90 16.55 -0.64
N VAL A 111 -5.34 16.96 -1.77
CA VAL A 111 -5.03 18.35 -2.08
C VAL A 111 -5.99 18.90 -3.11
N ARG A 112 -6.19 20.22 -3.08
CA ARG A 112 -6.98 20.96 -4.07
C ARG A 112 -6.13 22.06 -4.71
N PHE A 113 -6.11 22.16 -6.04
CA PHE A 113 -5.39 23.23 -6.73
C PHE A 113 -6.00 23.54 -8.10
N PRO A 114 -5.77 24.75 -8.66
CA PRO A 114 -6.30 25.10 -9.97
C PRO A 114 -5.77 24.22 -11.11
N LYS A 115 -6.67 23.71 -11.97
CA LYS A 115 -6.30 22.94 -13.18
C LYS A 115 -5.39 23.76 -14.10
N SER A 116 -5.51 25.09 -14.06
CA SER A 116 -4.68 26.04 -14.80
C SER A 116 -3.17 25.92 -14.48
N ARG A 117 -2.80 25.42 -13.28
CA ARG A 117 -1.40 25.22 -12.87
C ARG A 117 -0.71 24.02 -13.55
N LEU A 118 -1.46 23.13 -14.18
CA LEU A 118 -0.87 22.02 -14.93
C LEU A 118 -0.28 22.51 -16.26
N SER A 119 0.90 22.00 -16.61
CA SER A 119 1.48 22.07 -17.96
C SER A 119 0.65 21.25 -18.94
N ALA A 120 0.81 21.50 -20.25
CA ALA A 120 0.07 20.77 -21.28
C ALA A 120 0.26 19.25 -21.18
N TYR A 121 1.49 18.80 -20.92
CA TYR A 121 1.78 17.38 -20.75
C TYR A 121 1.12 16.79 -19.49
N ALA A 122 1.16 17.50 -18.35
CA ALA A 122 0.49 17.02 -17.14
C ALA A 122 -1.04 16.96 -17.29
N ARG A 123 -1.64 17.90 -18.03
CA ARG A 123 -3.07 17.85 -18.38
C ARG A 123 -3.38 16.62 -19.23
N GLN A 124 -2.57 16.33 -20.23
CA GLN A 124 -2.74 15.12 -21.05
C GLN A 124 -2.65 13.84 -20.22
N ILE A 125 -1.70 13.75 -19.28
CA ILE A 125 -1.60 12.61 -18.36
C ILE A 125 -2.85 12.50 -17.47
N PHE A 126 -3.31 13.62 -16.91
CA PHE A 126 -4.53 13.65 -16.10
C PHE A 126 -5.76 13.20 -16.90
N ASP A 127 -5.98 13.77 -18.07
CA ASP A 127 -7.14 13.49 -18.90
C ASP A 127 -7.12 12.01 -19.38
N SER A 128 -5.93 11.47 -19.69
CA SER A 128 -5.76 10.04 -20.00
C SER A 128 -6.05 9.14 -18.79
N ASP A 129 -5.60 9.50 -17.59
CA ASP A 129 -5.86 8.73 -16.38
C ASP A 129 -7.33 8.77 -15.92
N MET A 130 -8.12 9.73 -16.44
CA MET A 130 -9.56 9.85 -16.21
C MET A 130 -10.42 8.99 -17.15
N LEU A 131 -9.83 8.36 -18.17
CA LEU A 131 -10.54 7.42 -19.03
C LEU A 131 -10.98 6.18 -18.24
N LEU A 132 -12.14 5.62 -18.62
CA LEU A 132 -12.63 4.35 -18.08
C LEU A 132 -11.67 3.19 -18.42
N ASP A 133 -11.18 3.18 -19.66
CA ASP A 133 -10.13 2.28 -20.14
C ASP A 133 -9.08 3.08 -20.88
N LYS A 134 -7.86 3.14 -20.33
CA LYS A 134 -6.73 3.88 -20.90
C LYS A 134 -6.25 3.31 -22.23
N LYS A 135 -6.58 2.06 -22.55
CA LYS A 135 -6.29 1.45 -23.86
C LYS A 135 -7.19 1.99 -24.97
N ASN A 136 -8.26 2.71 -24.62
CA ASN A 136 -9.16 3.35 -25.57
C ASN A 136 -9.13 4.89 -25.41
N PRO A 137 -8.23 5.60 -26.12
CA PRO A 137 -8.08 7.05 -25.99
C PRO A 137 -9.32 7.88 -26.36
N GLY A 138 -10.23 7.33 -27.17
CA GLY A 138 -11.51 7.95 -27.52
C GLY A 138 -12.68 7.50 -26.64
N GLY A 139 -12.40 6.76 -25.57
CA GLY A 139 -13.39 6.19 -24.68
C GLY A 139 -14.06 7.23 -23.76
N HIS A 140 -15.02 6.75 -22.99
CA HIS A 140 -15.69 7.58 -21.99
C HIS A 140 -14.83 7.78 -20.74
N LEU A 141 -15.10 8.86 -20.01
CA LEU A 141 -14.53 9.06 -18.68
C LEU A 141 -15.12 8.05 -17.69
N ARG A 142 -14.37 7.78 -16.63
CA ARG A 142 -14.85 7.04 -15.46
C ARG A 142 -16.08 7.71 -14.83
N ALA A 143 -16.94 6.90 -14.23
CA ALA A 143 -18.21 7.37 -13.66
C ALA A 143 -18.02 8.29 -12.44
N ASP A 144 -16.88 8.19 -11.76
CA ASP A 144 -16.52 8.98 -10.58
C ASP A 144 -15.64 10.20 -10.90
N ALA A 145 -15.52 10.59 -12.19
CA ALA A 145 -14.68 11.71 -12.64
C ALA A 145 -14.98 13.04 -11.92
N SER A 146 -16.25 13.28 -11.57
CA SER A 146 -16.69 14.47 -10.85
C SER A 146 -16.10 14.60 -9.44
N LYS A 147 -15.54 13.53 -8.86
CA LYS A 147 -14.85 13.59 -7.57
C LYS A 147 -13.48 14.27 -7.64
N PHE A 148 -12.90 14.38 -8.84
CA PHE A 148 -11.57 14.94 -9.07
C PHE A 148 -11.60 16.34 -9.68
N MET A 149 -12.74 16.72 -10.25
CA MET A 149 -12.94 18.01 -10.93
C MET A 149 -14.04 18.78 -10.23
N LEU A 150 -13.65 19.82 -9.51
CA LEU A 150 -14.57 20.71 -8.80
C LEU A 150 -14.59 22.08 -9.47
N THR A 151 -15.73 22.76 -9.41
CA THR A 151 -15.81 24.18 -9.78
C THR A 151 -15.89 25.02 -8.52
N GLN A 152 -14.92 25.91 -8.30
CA GLN A 152 -14.89 26.80 -7.14
C GLN A 152 -14.71 28.25 -7.62
N ARG A 153 -15.69 29.11 -7.31
CA ARG A 153 -15.68 30.54 -7.72
C ARG A 153 -15.49 30.74 -9.24
N GLY A 154 -16.01 29.82 -10.06
CA GLY A 154 -15.89 29.86 -11.52
C GLY A 154 -14.55 29.32 -12.07
N GLU A 155 -13.66 28.83 -11.21
CA GLU A 155 -12.40 28.20 -11.63
C GLU A 155 -12.47 26.66 -11.48
N ASP A 156 -11.87 25.95 -12.42
CA ASP A 156 -11.71 24.50 -12.38
C ASP A 156 -10.59 24.11 -11.41
N ILE A 157 -10.96 23.42 -10.34
CA ILE A 157 -10.08 22.93 -9.29
C ILE A 157 -9.95 21.41 -9.41
N LEU A 158 -8.70 20.93 -9.40
CA LEU A 158 -8.40 19.53 -9.26
C LEU A 158 -8.35 19.13 -7.79
N ARG A 159 -9.00 18.02 -7.46
CA ARG A 159 -9.00 17.38 -6.14
C ARG A 159 -8.37 16.00 -6.28
N VAL A 160 -7.16 15.80 -5.74
CA VAL A 160 -6.41 14.54 -5.93
C VAL A 160 -5.71 14.09 -4.64
N PRO A 161 -5.57 12.76 -4.41
CA PRO A 161 -4.78 12.25 -3.31
C PRO A 161 -3.29 12.51 -3.53
N ILE A 162 -2.52 12.58 -2.44
CA ILE A 162 -1.06 12.81 -2.51
C ILE A 162 -0.35 11.73 -3.35
N SER A 163 -0.83 10.49 -3.29
CA SER A 163 -0.28 9.38 -4.08
C SER A 163 -0.32 9.64 -5.59
N TYR A 164 -1.39 10.28 -6.08
CA TYR A 164 -1.49 10.69 -7.49
C TYR A 164 -0.79 12.02 -7.78
N LEU A 165 -0.76 12.93 -6.79
CA LEU A 165 -0.05 14.21 -6.87
C LEU A 165 1.41 14.01 -7.29
N ILE A 166 2.12 13.01 -6.74
CA ILE A 166 3.53 12.74 -7.05
C ILE A 166 3.74 12.49 -8.55
N LYS A 167 2.87 11.66 -9.16
CA LYS A 167 2.91 11.40 -10.60
C LYS A 167 2.64 12.67 -11.41
N LEU A 168 1.60 13.43 -11.03
CA LEU A 168 1.27 14.70 -11.68
C LEU A 168 2.40 15.71 -11.58
N SER A 169 3.09 15.79 -10.44
CA SER A 169 4.25 16.66 -10.25
C SER A 169 5.39 16.32 -11.19
N LEU A 170 5.68 15.02 -11.38
CA LEU A 170 6.71 14.60 -12.34
C LEU A 170 6.31 14.92 -13.78
N ALA A 171 5.05 14.64 -14.16
CA ALA A 171 4.54 15.01 -15.49
C ALA A 171 4.58 16.53 -15.69
N ASN A 172 4.23 17.30 -14.67
CA ASN A 172 4.24 18.75 -14.74
C ASN A 172 5.66 19.29 -14.95
N LEU A 173 6.62 18.78 -14.17
CA LEU A 173 8.03 19.12 -14.31
C LEU A 173 8.52 18.83 -15.73
N ILE A 174 8.30 17.63 -16.26
CA ILE A 174 8.70 17.25 -17.63
C ILE A 174 8.08 18.17 -18.69
N GLY A 175 6.80 18.52 -18.54
CA GLY A 175 6.08 19.36 -19.49
C GLY A 175 6.36 20.86 -19.36
N SER A 176 6.92 21.29 -18.24
CA SER A 176 7.21 22.71 -17.98
C SER A 176 8.57 23.16 -18.50
N GLN A 177 9.46 22.22 -18.86
CA GLN A 177 10.84 22.50 -19.27
C GLN A 177 10.96 22.49 -20.80
N THR A 178 11.33 23.63 -21.39
CA THR A 178 11.51 23.80 -22.84
C THR A 178 12.68 22.97 -23.37
N ASP A 179 13.81 23.01 -22.68
CA ASP A 179 15.10 22.45 -23.15
C ASP A 179 15.52 21.20 -22.37
N LEU A 180 14.56 20.41 -21.91
CA LEU A 180 14.85 19.17 -21.16
C LEU A 180 15.55 18.16 -22.08
N PRO A 181 16.77 17.70 -21.75
CA PRO A 181 17.47 16.69 -22.55
C PRO A 181 16.63 15.42 -22.74
N GLU A 182 16.66 14.86 -23.95
CA GLU A 182 15.78 13.75 -24.32
C GLU A 182 15.94 12.52 -23.41
N LEU A 183 17.16 12.22 -22.99
CA LEU A 183 17.42 11.14 -22.04
C LEU A 183 16.66 11.35 -20.71
N ILE A 184 16.62 12.59 -20.21
CA ILE A 184 15.90 12.93 -18.98
C ILE A 184 14.39 12.87 -19.22
N ARG A 185 13.92 13.34 -20.37
CA ARG A 185 12.50 13.25 -20.78
C ARG A 185 12.02 11.80 -20.83
N CYS A 186 12.70 10.94 -21.60
CA CYS A 186 12.39 9.51 -21.69
C CYS A 186 12.43 8.83 -20.32
N THR A 187 13.46 9.13 -19.52
CA THR A 187 13.60 8.55 -18.17
C THR A 187 12.44 8.99 -17.28
N GLY A 188 12.13 10.29 -17.22
CA GLY A 188 11.03 10.81 -16.41
C GLY A 188 9.68 10.22 -16.83
N THR A 189 9.40 10.14 -18.13
CA THR A 189 8.18 9.53 -18.65
C THR A 189 8.06 8.06 -18.24
N ARG A 190 9.16 7.28 -18.32
CA ARG A 190 9.18 5.88 -17.86
C ARG A 190 8.90 5.78 -16.35
N LEU A 191 9.45 6.71 -15.55
CA LEU A 191 9.29 6.70 -14.10
C LEU A 191 7.85 7.03 -13.63
N LEU A 192 7.00 7.64 -14.46
CA LEU A 192 5.60 7.92 -14.12
C LEU A 192 4.83 6.65 -13.71
N GLY A 193 5.15 5.50 -14.32
CA GLY A 193 4.53 4.22 -14.02
C GLY A 193 4.88 3.65 -12.64
N HIS A 194 5.91 4.18 -11.98
CA HIS A 194 6.39 3.71 -10.67
C HIS A 194 5.68 4.35 -9.48
N PHE A 195 4.79 5.32 -9.73
CA PHE A 195 3.97 5.99 -8.70
C PHE A 195 2.53 5.46 -8.79
N LEU A 196 2.22 4.52 -7.90
CA LEU A 196 0.94 3.84 -7.86
C LEU A 196 -0.07 4.60 -6.98
N ASN A 197 -1.36 4.37 -7.24
CA ASN A 197 -2.46 5.07 -6.57
C ASN A 197 -3.62 4.10 -6.27
N ASP A 198 -3.33 2.86 -5.91
CA ASP A 198 -4.36 1.85 -5.65
C ASP A 198 -4.57 1.48 -4.18
N ASN A 199 -3.69 1.92 -3.29
CA ASN A 199 -3.86 1.76 -1.84
C ASN A 199 -4.15 3.09 -1.13
N THR A 200 -4.58 3.08 0.13
CA THR A 200 -4.79 4.30 0.95
C THR A 200 -3.54 5.16 1.01
N SER A 201 -2.39 4.51 1.18
CA SER A 201 -1.09 5.14 1.23
C SER A 201 -0.46 5.25 -0.16
N PRO A 202 0.35 6.30 -0.42
CA PRO A 202 1.19 6.34 -1.61
C PRO A 202 2.11 5.14 -1.71
N GLU A 203 2.00 4.43 -2.82
CA GLU A 203 2.77 3.24 -3.09
C GLU A 203 3.71 3.50 -4.26
N THR A 204 4.96 3.09 -4.09
CA THR A 204 5.98 3.20 -5.12
C THR A 204 6.82 1.94 -5.18
N PHE A 205 7.22 1.54 -6.39
CA PHE A 205 8.10 0.39 -6.57
C PHE A 205 9.40 0.79 -7.25
N SER A 206 10.42 -0.06 -7.10
CA SER A 206 11.78 0.22 -7.54
C SER A 206 11.85 0.71 -8.98
N PHE A 207 12.62 1.77 -9.20
CA PHE A 207 12.88 2.34 -10.54
C PHE A 207 13.72 1.43 -11.42
N HIS A 208 14.44 0.50 -10.80
CA HIS A 208 15.19 -0.56 -11.46
C HIS A 208 15.41 -1.71 -10.48
N VAL A 209 15.53 -2.91 -11.02
CA VAL A 209 15.92 -4.11 -10.27
C VAL A 209 17.42 -4.02 -9.94
N VAL A 210 17.78 -4.41 -8.72
CA VAL A 210 19.14 -4.32 -8.20
C VAL A 210 19.77 -5.70 -8.11
N PRO A 211 20.98 -5.94 -8.67
CA PRO A 211 21.69 -7.19 -8.46
C PRO A 211 22.19 -7.31 -7.01
N LEU A 212 22.00 -8.47 -6.41
CA LEU A 212 22.39 -8.76 -5.03
C LEU A 212 23.79 -9.34 -4.99
N LYS A 213 24.81 -8.47 -4.89
CA LYS A 213 26.21 -8.91 -4.86
C LYS A 213 26.82 -8.79 -3.47
N HIS A 214 27.62 -9.78 -3.08
CA HIS A 214 28.31 -9.78 -1.80
C HIS A 214 29.25 -8.59 -1.63
N GLU A 215 30.01 -8.20 -2.66
CA GLU A 215 30.98 -7.09 -2.54
C GLU A 215 30.30 -5.75 -2.23
N THR A 216 29.03 -5.60 -2.65
CA THR A 216 28.24 -4.39 -2.39
C THR A 216 27.36 -4.50 -1.15
N GLY A 217 27.28 -5.67 -0.53
CA GLY A 217 26.35 -6.01 0.55
C GLY A 217 24.93 -6.24 0.04
N PHE A 218 24.38 -7.44 0.27
CA PHE A 218 23.10 -7.90 -0.26
C PHE A 218 21.91 -6.93 -0.02
N GLY A 219 21.89 -6.15 1.08
CA GLY A 219 20.83 -5.17 1.34
C GLY A 219 21.12 -3.73 0.91
N ARG A 220 22.40 -3.37 0.71
CA ARG A 220 22.82 -1.97 0.54
C ARG A 220 22.41 -1.41 -0.82
N GLY A 221 22.42 -2.24 -1.86
CA GLY A 221 21.96 -1.85 -3.19
C GLY A 221 20.48 -1.43 -3.19
N ILE A 222 19.62 -2.28 -2.63
CA ILE A 222 18.17 -1.98 -2.49
C ILE A 222 17.95 -0.74 -1.64
N ALA A 223 18.64 -0.63 -0.49
CA ALA A 223 18.52 0.52 0.38
C ALA A 223 18.92 1.83 -0.34
N LYS A 224 19.94 1.80 -1.19
CA LYS A 224 20.38 2.93 -2.01
C LYS A 224 19.35 3.30 -3.08
N GLU A 225 18.74 2.31 -3.74
CA GLU A 225 17.65 2.53 -4.69
C GLU A 225 16.44 3.17 -3.99
N THR A 226 15.99 2.56 -2.88
CA THR A 226 14.88 3.07 -2.06
C THR A 226 15.15 4.52 -1.60
N SER A 227 16.37 4.82 -1.16
CA SER A 227 16.76 6.18 -0.74
C SER A 227 16.70 7.19 -1.89
N LYS A 228 17.13 6.82 -3.10
CA LYS A 228 17.04 7.68 -4.30
C LYS A 228 15.58 7.92 -4.69
N ARG A 229 14.78 6.87 -4.71
CA ARG A 229 13.34 6.93 -5.01
C ARG A 229 12.61 7.80 -4.00
N TYR A 230 12.90 7.65 -2.71
CA TYR A 230 12.34 8.49 -1.66
C TYR A 230 12.77 9.96 -1.79
N LEU A 231 14.05 10.24 -2.06
CA LEU A 231 14.53 11.60 -2.29
C LEU A 231 13.82 12.26 -3.48
N LEU A 232 13.70 11.57 -4.61
CA LEU A 232 12.95 12.09 -5.76
C LEU A 232 11.50 12.38 -5.38
N THR A 233 10.87 11.47 -4.64
CA THR A 233 9.49 11.62 -4.18
C THR A 233 9.32 12.85 -3.28
N GLN A 234 10.24 13.10 -2.35
CA GLN A 234 10.24 14.32 -1.53
C GLN A 234 10.41 15.60 -2.36
N LEU A 235 11.33 15.60 -3.33
CA LEU A 235 11.53 16.74 -4.23
C LEU A 235 10.30 17.02 -5.08
N LEU A 236 9.60 15.98 -5.55
CA LEU A 236 8.34 16.14 -6.29
C LEU A 236 7.22 16.75 -5.43
N ILE A 237 7.14 16.41 -4.15
CA ILE A 237 6.21 17.05 -3.22
C ILE A 237 6.57 18.51 -2.94
N MET A 238 7.85 18.81 -2.73
CA MET A 238 8.32 20.19 -2.59
C MET A 238 7.96 21.01 -3.84
N TYR A 239 8.20 20.44 -5.03
CA TYR A 239 7.80 21.04 -6.29
C TYR A 239 6.28 21.24 -6.39
N ALA A 240 5.47 20.26 -5.97
CA ALA A 240 4.01 20.34 -5.98
C ALA A 240 3.50 21.50 -5.11
N ASN A 241 4.09 21.65 -3.91
CA ASN A 241 3.67 22.66 -2.95
C ASN A 241 3.78 24.08 -3.52
N GLU A 242 4.83 24.32 -4.30
CA GLU A 242 5.09 25.62 -4.94
C GLU A 242 4.38 25.73 -6.30
N SER A 243 4.63 24.79 -7.21
CA SER A 243 4.19 24.90 -8.61
C SER A 243 2.69 24.77 -8.80
N PHE A 244 2.00 24.08 -7.89
CA PHE A 244 0.55 24.01 -7.87
C PHE A 244 -0.09 25.00 -6.89
N SER A 245 0.70 25.94 -6.33
CA SER A 245 0.24 26.96 -5.38
C SER A 245 -0.45 26.35 -4.14
N LEU A 246 -0.05 25.16 -3.69
CA LEU A 246 -0.64 24.56 -2.49
C LEU A 246 -0.34 25.45 -1.28
N THR A 247 0.93 25.85 -1.09
CA THR A 247 1.34 26.67 0.06
C THR A 247 0.56 28.00 0.07
N GLU A 248 0.45 28.66 -1.09
CA GLU A 248 -0.31 29.90 -1.26
C GLU A 248 -1.81 29.73 -0.93
N SER A 249 -2.37 28.55 -1.24
CA SER A 249 -3.76 28.20 -0.92
C SER A 249 -3.99 27.76 0.53
N GLY A 250 -2.95 27.74 1.36
CA GLY A 250 -3.01 27.30 2.76
C GLY A 250 -2.92 25.79 2.94
N GLN A 251 -2.38 25.06 1.97
CA GLN A 251 -2.16 23.61 2.01
C GLN A 251 -0.67 23.29 1.85
N LYS A 252 -0.12 22.36 2.63
CA LYS A 252 1.24 21.86 2.42
C LYS A 252 1.26 20.35 2.49
N ALA A 253 1.47 19.70 1.36
CA ALA A 253 1.61 18.25 1.28
C ALA A 253 2.99 17.82 1.79
N PHE A 254 3.05 16.68 2.48
CA PHE A 254 4.30 16.00 2.81
C PHE A 254 4.13 14.49 2.87
N LEU A 255 5.24 13.78 2.78
CA LEU A 255 5.35 12.32 2.82
C LEU A 255 6.36 11.90 3.87
N TYR A 256 6.17 10.73 4.46
CA TYR A 256 7.10 10.20 5.45
C TYR A 256 7.04 8.68 5.55
N PHE A 257 8.11 8.08 6.05
CA PHE A 257 8.13 6.68 6.44
C PHE A 257 7.46 6.51 7.80
N SER A 258 6.42 5.67 7.84
CA SER A 258 5.89 5.15 9.10
C SER A 258 5.33 3.77 8.82
N PRO A 259 5.70 2.74 9.60
CA PRO A 259 5.18 1.39 9.43
C PRO A 259 3.75 1.23 9.96
N HIS A 260 3.21 2.27 10.62
CA HIS A 260 1.92 2.22 11.28
C HIS A 260 1.01 3.37 10.83
N PRO A 261 -0.31 3.11 10.79
CA PRO A 261 -1.31 4.15 10.59
C PRO A 261 -1.17 5.25 11.66
N PRO A 262 -1.29 6.52 11.28
CA PRO A 262 -1.22 7.65 12.20
C PRO A 262 -2.26 7.56 13.33
N ILE A 263 -1.89 8.02 14.53
CA ILE A 263 -2.75 7.93 15.72
C ILE A 263 -4.08 8.67 15.50
N ARG A 264 -4.06 9.82 14.84
CA ARG A 264 -5.29 10.58 14.55
C ARG A 264 -6.20 9.83 13.57
N GLN A 265 -5.64 9.16 12.56
CA GLN A 265 -6.41 8.30 11.65
C GLN A 265 -7.03 7.10 12.40
N LYS A 266 -6.32 6.52 13.38
CA LYS A 266 -6.88 5.48 14.28
C LYS A 266 -8.08 6.02 15.06
N ARG A 267 -7.96 7.21 15.66
CA ARG A 267 -9.05 7.87 16.39
C ARG A 267 -10.25 8.15 15.50
N LEU A 268 -10.03 8.65 14.29
CA LEU A 268 -11.12 8.89 13.34
C LEU A 268 -11.82 7.58 12.97
N ASN A 269 -11.05 6.53 12.68
CA ASN A 269 -11.59 5.20 12.37
C ASN A 269 -12.51 4.66 13.47
N GLU A 270 -12.21 4.93 14.75
CA GLU A 270 -13.06 4.56 15.89
C GLU A 270 -14.41 5.31 15.93
N CYS A 271 -14.51 6.46 15.26
CA CYS A 271 -15.69 7.34 15.27
C CYS A 271 -16.57 7.19 14.02
N ILE A 272 -16.08 6.50 12.98
CA ILE A 272 -16.77 6.44 11.68
C ILE A 272 -17.11 5.01 11.25
N SER A 273 -18.14 4.91 10.41
CA SER A 273 -18.48 3.65 9.74
C SER A 273 -17.39 3.22 8.77
N ASP A 274 -17.27 1.90 8.58
CA ASP A 274 -16.38 1.25 7.63
C ASP A 274 -16.59 1.71 6.17
N SER A 275 -17.84 1.98 5.78
CA SER A 275 -18.15 2.56 4.47
C SER A 275 -17.63 3.98 4.31
N PHE A 276 -17.78 4.81 5.35
CA PHE A 276 -17.32 6.19 5.29
C PHE A 276 -15.79 6.27 5.36
N TYR A 277 -15.14 5.39 6.14
CA TYR A 277 -13.69 5.27 6.14
C TYR A 277 -13.13 4.99 4.74
N ARG A 278 -13.73 4.05 4.00
CA ARG A 278 -13.34 3.79 2.61
C ARG A 278 -13.54 5.01 1.71
N GLU A 279 -14.66 5.71 1.85
CA GLU A 279 -14.93 6.91 1.07
C GLU A 279 -13.87 8.01 1.28
N LEU A 280 -13.38 8.16 2.51
CA LEU A 280 -12.34 9.14 2.85
C LEU A 280 -10.94 8.73 2.37
N PHE A 281 -10.56 7.46 2.57
CA PHE A 281 -9.17 7.06 2.53
C PHE A 281 -8.81 6.07 1.43
N MET A 282 -9.76 5.47 0.72
CA MET A 282 -9.39 4.62 -0.41
C MET A 282 -8.95 5.48 -1.59
N SER A 283 -7.80 5.12 -2.16
CA SER A 283 -7.33 5.77 -3.36
C SER A 283 -8.16 5.38 -4.59
N PRO A 284 -8.38 6.32 -5.51
CA PRO A 284 -9.24 6.16 -6.69
C PRO A 284 -8.63 5.32 -7.83
N CYS A 285 -7.43 4.74 -7.65
CA CYS A 285 -6.77 3.91 -8.65
C CYS A 285 -6.55 4.64 -9.99
N LEU A 286 -6.15 5.91 -9.94
CA LEU A 286 -5.88 6.72 -11.13
C LEU A 286 -4.56 6.34 -11.82
N SER A 287 -3.61 5.75 -11.10
CA SER A 287 -2.32 5.32 -11.63
C SER A 287 -2.09 3.84 -11.39
N GLY A 288 -1.36 3.19 -12.31
CA GLY A 288 -0.97 1.77 -12.23
C GLY A 288 -1.85 0.79 -12.99
N TRP A 289 -3.05 1.20 -13.42
CA TRP A 289 -4.06 0.31 -14.00
C TRP A 289 -4.72 0.91 -15.23
N ASP A 290 -5.02 0.08 -16.24
CA ASP A 290 -5.74 0.49 -17.45
C ASP A 290 -7.19 0.84 -17.14
N ASN A 291 -7.89 -0.02 -16.39
CA ASN A 291 -9.22 0.26 -15.85
C ASN A 291 -9.12 0.47 -14.34
N GLY A 292 -8.91 1.73 -13.95
CA GLY A 292 -8.79 2.09 -12.55
C GLY A 292 -10.10 2.00 -11.77
N GLN A 293 -11.27 2.14 -12.42
CA GLN A 293 -12.56 2.06 -11.73
C GLN A 293 -12.85 0.62 -11.26
N ASP A 294 -12.54 -0.37 -12.09
CA ASP A 294 -12.65 -1.79 -11.72
C ASP A 294 -11.67 -2.15 -10.60
N LYS A 295 -10.42 -1.64 -10.68
CA LYS A 295 -9.44 -1.81 -9.60
C LYS A 295 -9.94 -1.18 -8.29
N HIS A 296 -10.50 0.03 -8.33
CA HIS A 296 -11.06 0.70 -7.15
C HIS A 296 -12.23 -0.10 -6.54
N ALA A 297 -13.11 -0.67 -7.38
CA ALA A 297 -14.19 -1.55 -6.93
C ALA A 297 -13.63 -2.84 -6.28
N TYR A 298 -12.58 -3.42 -6.85
CA TYR A 298 -11.86 -4.55 -6.26
C TYR A 298 -11.26 -4.20 -4.90
N MET A 299 -10.62 -3.03 -4.77
CA MET A 299 -10.08 -2.58 -3.49
C MET A 299 -11.20 -2.38 -2.44
N CYS A 300 -12.39 -1.92 -2.85
CA CYS A 300 -13.53 -1.76 -1.95
C CYS A 300 -13.94 -3.12 -1.38
N LEU A 301 -13.99 -4.15 -2.25
CA LEU A 301 -14.28 -5.52 -1.84
C LEU A 301 -13.20 -6.06 -0.89
N CYS A 302 -11.91 -5.81 -1.18
CA CYS A 302 -10.80 -6.22 -0.32
C CYS A 302 -10.95 -5.66 1.10
N HIS A 303 -11.19 -4.35 1.23
CA HIS A 303 -11.43 -3.71 2.52
C HIS A 303 -12.64 -4.31 3.25
N GLN A 304 -13.76 -4.53 2.54
CA GLN A 304 -14.96 -5.14 3.14
C GLN A 304 -14.69 -6.55 3.67
N VAL A 305 -13.93 -7.36 2.93
CA VAL A 305 -13.56 -8.71 3.35
C VAL A 305 -12.67 -8.67 4.59
N LEU A 306 -11.69 -7.77 4.66
CA LEU A 306 -10.83 -7.59 5.84
C LEU A 306 -11.63 -7.17 7.07
N SER A 307 -12.52 -6.18 6.93
CA SER A 307 -13.40 -5.72 8.00
C SER A 307 -14.28 -6.85 8.56
N ARG A 308 -14.86 -7.69 7.69
CA ARG A 308 -15.65 -8.86 8.11
C ARG A 308 -14.80 -9.97 8.71
N SER A 309 -13.58 -10.17 8.18
CA SER A 309 -12.64 -11.16 8.69
C SER A 309 -12.29 -10.89 10.16
N GLN A 310 -12.03 -9.62 10.51
CA GLN A 310 -11.70 -9.25 11.89
C GLN A 310 -12.83 -9.56 12.89
N LEU A 311 -14.10 -9.40 12.50
CA LEU A 311 -15.24 -9.82 13.33
C LEU A 311 -15.28 -11.35 13.51
N ASN A 312 -15.06 -12.09 12.42
CA ASN A 312 -15.04 -13.55 12.45
C ASN A 312 -13.85 -14.13 13.24
N ALA A 313 -12.76 -13.37 13.39
CA ALA A 313 -11.59 -13.76 14.17
C ALA A 313 -11.93 -13.97 15.65
N VAL A 314 -12.91 -13.23 16.20
CA VAL A 314 -13.33 -13.34 17.62
C VAL A 314 -13.85 -14.74 17.93
N ALA A 315 -14.65 -15.34 17.05
CA ALA A 315 -15.15 -16.71 17.23
C ALA A 315 -14.00 -17.71 17.28
N LYS A 316 -13.02 -17.60 16.37
CA LYS A 316 -11.84 -18.46 16.35
C LYS A 316 -10.96 -18.30 17.59
N LEU A 317 -10.84 -17.09 18.12
CA LEU A 317 -10.12 -16.83 19.37
C LEU A 317 -10.80 -17.48 20.58
N LYS A 318 -12.13 -17.54 20.58
CA LYS A 318 -12.91 -18.27 21.59
C LYS A 318 -12.71 -19.78 21.46
N ASP A 319 -12.80 -20.33 20.25
CA ASP A 319 -12.57 -21.77 19.99
C ASP A 319 -11.14 -22.20 20.35
N ALA A 320 -10.16 -21.31 20.11
CA ALA A 320 -8.78 -21.52 20.51
C ALA A 320 -8.54 -21.38 22.03
N GLY A 321 -9.56 -21.08 22.83
CA GLY A 321 -9.44 -20.90 24.28
C GLY A 321 -8.58 -19.70 24.68
N ILE A 322 -8.41 -18.71 23.80
CA ILE A 322 -7.70 -17.46 24.08
C ILE A 322 -8.64 -16.47 24.76
N ILE A 323 -9.87 -16.35 24.26
CA ILE A 323 -10.96 -15.64 24.91
C ILE A 323 -11.70 -16.65 25.79
N VAL A 324 -11.41 -16.61 27.09
CA VAL A 324 -11.91 -17.60 28.07
C VAL A 324 -13.18 -17.16 28.79
N ARG A 325 -13.63 -15.91 28.60
CA ARG A 325 -14.83 -15.34 29.20
C ARG A 325 -15.66 -14.68 28.11
N ASN A 326 -16.97 -14.52 28.34
CA ASN A 326 -17.85 -13.78 27.41
C ASN A 326 -17.62 -12.24 27.44
N LEU A 327 -16.54 -11.78 28.08
CA LEU A 327 -16.09 -10.39 28.01
C LEU A 327 -15.06 -10.31 26.88
N ALA A 328 -15.52 -9.92 25.70
CA ALA A 328 -14.69 -9.66 24.52
C ALA A 328 -14.85 -8.21 24.09
N VAL A 329 -13.78 -7.60 23.59
CA VAL A 329 -13.88 -6.31 22.91
C VAL A 329 -14.33 -6.59 21.49
N LEU A 330 -15.57 -6.24 21.16
CA LEU A 330 -16.03 -6.32 19.78
C LEU A 330 -15.17 -5.37 18.94
N PRO A 331 -14.46 -5.87 17.91
CA PRO A 331 -13.67 -5.01 17.07
C PRO A 331 -14.60 -4.06 16.32
N ASN A 332 -14.13 -2.83 16.11
CA ASN A 332 -14.81 -1.94 15.18
C ASN A 332 -14.83 -2.61 13.80
N THR A 333 -15.96 -2.53 13.11
CA THR A 333 -16.07 -3.01 11.73
C THR A 333 -15.24 -2.17 10.77
N SER A 334 -14.86 -0.94 11.14
CA SER A 334 -13.96 -0.11 10.34
C SER A 334 -12.51 -0.50 10.59
N ASN A 335 -11.76 -0.78 9.51
CA ASN A 335 -10.43 -1.35 9.59
C ASN A 335 -9.37 -0.49 8.86
N ILE A 336 -8.27 -0.22 9.55
CA ILE A 336 -7.11 0.55 9.07
C ILE A 336 -5.97 -0.31 8.48
N SER A 337 -6.16 -1.62 8.33
CA SER A 337 -5.08 -2.57 8.02
C SER A 337 -4.40 -2.31 6.69
N LEU A 338 -5.11 -1.70 5.73
CA LEU A 338 -4.54 -1.30 4.44
C LEU A 338 -3.86 0.09 4.47
N ALA A 339 -3.82 0.73 5.64
CA ALA A 339 -2.93 1.84 5.94
C ALA A 339 -1.72 1.40 6.80
N ASN A 340 -1.55 0.09 7.06
CA ASN A 340 -0.28 -0.43 7.55
C ASN A 340 0.68 -0.41 6.38
N ASN A 341 1.84 0.18 6.59
CA ASN A 341 2.76 0.44 5.51
C ASN A 341 4.00 -0.43 5.66
N GLY A 342 4.35 -1.10 4.58
CA GLY A 342 5.50 -1.97 4.51
C GLY A 342 6.59 -1.48 3.55
N THR A 343 7.75 -2.12 3.66
CA THR A 343 8.62 -2.32 2.52
C THR A 343 8.50 -3.78 2.12
N HIS A 344 8.01 -4.05 0.92
CA HIS A 344 8.01 -5.41 0.38
C HIS A 344 9.27 -5.58 -0.46
N ILE A 345 9.93 -6.72 -0.31
CA ILE A 345 11.13 -7.06 -1.08
C ILE A 345 10.76 -8.22 -1.99
N SER A 346 10.94 -8.02 -3.29
CA SER A 346 10.72 -9.04 -4.31
C SER A 346 12.09 -9.53 -4.77
N LEU A 347 12.33 -10.84 -4.68
CA LEU A 347 13.55 -11.46 -5.17
C LEU A 347 13.33 -12.00 -6.59
N GLY A 348 14.32 -11.78 -7.46
CA GLY A 348 14.32 -12.28 -8.83
C GLY A 348 15.60 -13.03 -9.18
N SER A 349 15.59 -13.74 -10.29
CA SER A 349 16.74 -14.47 -10.84
C SER A 349 17.06 -13.95 -12.23
N SER A 350 18.27 -13.43 -12.42
CA SER A 350 18.72 -12.93 -13.73
C SER A 350 18.77 -14.05 -14.77
N LYS A 351 19.16 -15.24 -14.33
CA LYS A 351 19.26 -16.47 -15.10
C LYS A 351 17.90 -16.94 -15.57
N LEU A 352 16.91 -17.01 -14.68
CA LEU A 352 15.54 -17.35 -15.07
C LEU A 352 14.97 -16.35 -16.07
N THR A 353 15.16 -15.04 -15.82
CA THR A 353 14.74 -13.99 -16.75
C THR A 353 15.38 -14.16 -18.13
N HIS A 354 16.68 -14.45 -18.21
CA HIS A 354 17.36 -14.68 -19.49
C HIS A 354 16.83 -15.91 -20.22
N HIS A 355 16.65 -17.04 -19.53
CA HIS A 355 16.13 -18.24 -20.18
C HIS A 355 14.66 -18.09 -20.59
N LEU A 356 13.83 -17.38 -19.81
CA LEU A 356 12.46 -17.08 -20.22
C LEU A 356 12.37 -16.17 -21.44
N ALA A 357 13.35 -15.29 -21.63
CA ALA A 357 13.44 -14.44 -22.81
C ALA A 357 13.94 -15.20 -24.05
N ASP A 358 14.57 -16.36 -23.86
CA ASP A 358 15.03 -17.24 -24.94
C ASP A 358 13.94 -18.26 -25.29
N GLU A 359 13.26 -18.04 -26.41
CA GLU A 359 12.23 -18.95 -26.95
C GLU A 359 12.78 -20.37 -27.20
N GLY A 360 14.09 -20.53 -27.40
CA GLY A 360 14.76 -21.82 -27.60
C GLY A 360 15.07 -22.60 -26.31
N SER A 361 14.91 -21.98 -25.13
CA SER A 361 15.26 -22.61 -23.85
C SER A 361 14.30 -23.72 -23.43
N GLY A 362 13.05 -23.68 -23.91
CA GLY A 362 11.96 -24.53 -23.43
C GLY A 362 11.47 -24.18 -22.02
N LEU A 363 11.94 -23.09 -21.41
CA LEU A 363 11.36 -22.57 -20.17
C LEU A 363 10.10 -21.75 -20.45
N THR A 364 9.14 -21.83 -19.53
CA THR A 364 7.86 -21.14 -19.61
C THR A 364 7.60 -20.46 -18.27
N SER A 365 6.62 -19.55 -18.23
CA SER A 365 6.17 -18.89 -17.00
C SER A 365 5.71 -19.88 -15.92
N ALA A 366 5.27 -21.09 -16.30
CA ALA A 366 4.94 -22.14 -15.35
C ALA A 366 6.19 -22.65 -14.59
N HIS A 367 7.33 -22.77 -15.27
CA HIS A 367 8.59 -23.18 -14.65
C HIS A 367 9.12 -22.11 -13.69
N GLU A 368 9.09 -20.85 -14.10
CA GLU A 368 9.43 -19.72 -13.23
C GLU A 368 8.56 -19.72 -11.97
N LYS A 369 7.24 -19.87 -12.14
CA LYS A 369 6.31 -19.95 -11.01
C LYS A 369 6.68 -21.10 -10.06
N PHE A 370 6.99 -22.29 -10.57
CA PHE A 370 7.36 -23.42 -9.75
C PHE A 370 8.62 -23.15 -8.91
N MET A 371 9.66 -22.58 -9.53
CA MET A 371 10.91 -22.22 -8.84
C MET A 371 10.70 -21.09 -7.84
N GLY A 372 9.93 -20.06 -8.20
CA GLY A 372 9.55 -18.98 -7.31
C GLY A 372 8.77 -19.49 -6.10
N ASP A 373 7.78 -20.37 -6.29
CA ASP A 373 7.00 -20.99 -5.21
C ASP A 373 7.92 -21.78 -4.25
N LEU A 374 8.91 -22.52 -4.76
CA LEU A 374 9.89 -23.22 -3.93
C LEU A 374 10.73 -22.24 -3.09
N VAL A 375 11.25 -21.18 -3.71
CA VAL A 375 12.03 -20.15 -3.00
C VAL A 375 11.18 -19.47 -1.94
N ILE A 376 9.93 -19.13 -2.26
CA ILE A 376 8.96 -18.59 -1.30
C ILE A 376 8.80 -19.56 -0.13
N LYS A 377 8.61 -20.86 -0.37
CA LYS A 377 8.47 -21.84 0.72
C LYS A 377 9.73 -21.93 1.58
N ILE A 378 10.92 -21.90 0.98
CA ILE A 378 12.18 -21.88 1.73
C ILE A 378 12.24 -20.62 2.60
N VAL A 379 12.04 -19.44 2.01
CA VAL A 379 12.09 -18.18 2.75
C VAL A 379 11.04 -18.15 3.86
N GLU A 380 9.79 -18.52 3.60
CA GLU A 380 8.71 -18.60 4.60
C GLU A 380 9.05 -19.51 5.78
N HIS A 381 9.71 -20.66 5.55
CA HIS A 381 10.06 -21.61 6.61
C HIS A 381 11.31 -21.19 7.40
N PHE A 382 12.29 -20.59 6.75
CA PHE A 382 13.59 -20.28 7.37
C PHE A 382 13.72 -18.84 7.86
N LEU A 383 13.07 -17.86 7.23
CA LEU A 383 13.11 -16.46 7.65
C LEU A 383 12.64 -16.25 9.11
N PRO A 384 11.63 -16.98 9.62
CA PRO A 384 11.25 -16.91 11.03
C PRO A 384 12.31 -17.38 12.02
N LEU A 385 13.38 -18.07 11.60
CA LEU A 385 14.50 -18.42 12.48
C LEU A 385 15.36 -17.21 12.87
N PHE A 386 15.17 -16.10 12.18
CA PHE A 386 15.99 -14.90 12.27
C PHE A 386 15.18 -13.69 12.79
N VAL A 387 14.16 -13.94 13.63
CA VAL A 387 13.21 -12.92 14.14
C VAL A 387 13.88 -11.76 14.94
N GLY A 388 15.17 -11.86 15.27
CA GLY A 388 15.96 -10.77 15.88
C GLY A 388 16.68 -9.83 14.91
N THR A 389 16.75 -10.14 13.62
CA THR A 389 17.55 -9.39 12.62
C THR A 389 16.72 -8.55 11.65
N TYR A 390 15.38 -8.70 11.63
CA TYR A 390 14.54 -8.18 10.54
C TYR A 390 13.51 -7.09 10.91
N SER A 391 13.47 -6.59 12.14
CA SER A 391 12.53 -5.50 12.50
C SER A 391 13.27 -4.22 12.87
N ALA A 392 13.21 -3.22 11.98
CA ALA A 392 13.77 -1.89 12.21
C ALA A 392 12.84 -0.94 13.00
N ALA A 393 11.58 -1.35 13.29
CA ALA A 393 10.59 -0.50 13.94
C ALA A 393 9.61 -1.32 14.81
N PRO A 394 10.00 -1.72 16.03
CA PRO A 394 9.12 -2.48 16.92
C PRO A 394 7.91 -1.62 17.35
N TYR A 395 6.70 -2.14 17.13
CA TYR A 395 5.48 -1.46 17.59
C TYR A 395 5.32 -1.60 19.10
N ARG A 396 5.19 -0.46 19.80
CA ARG A 396 4.86 -0.45 21.22
C ARG A 396 3.35 -0.37 21.37
N LEU A 397 2.78 -1.37 22.04
CA LEU A 397 1.36 -1.44 22.34
C LEU A 397 1.10 -0.79 23.70
N GLY A 398 0.08 0.05 23.76
CA GLY A 398 -0.46 0.51 25.04
C GLY A 398 -1.17 -0.63 25.77
N PHE A 399 -1.30 -0.51 27.10
CA PHE A 399 -2.04 -1.49 27.90
C PHE A 399 -3.48 -1.68 27.39
N SER A 400 -4.17 -0.58 27.05
CA SER A 400 -5.53 -0.57 26.50
C SER A 400 -5.68 -1.18 25.10
N ASP A 401 -4.55 -1.39 24.42
CA ASP A 401 -4.53 -2.00 23.08
C ASP A 401 -4.21 -3.49 23.15
N PHE A 402 -3.75 -3.99 24.31
CA PHE A 402 -3.32 -5.37 24.50
C PHE A 402 -4.51 -6.32 24.74
N HIS A 403 -5.45 -6.33 23.79
CA HIS A 403 -6.57 -7.26 23.73
C HIS A 403 -6.33 -8.30 22.63
N PRO A 404 -6.56 -9.60 22.83
CA PRO A 404 -6.29 -10.61 21.81
C PRO A 404 -7.05 -10.32 20.50
N GLU A 405 -8.26 -9.78 20.56
CA GLU A 405 -9.10 -9.36 19.43
C GLU A 405 -8.47 -8.24 18.60
N LYS A 406 -7.63 -7.41 19.23
CA LYS A 406 -6.92 -6.31 18.57
C LYS A 406 -5.52 -6.74 18.10
N VAL A 407 -4.72 -7.33 18.99
CA VAL A 407 -3.30 -7.57 18.72
C VAL A 407 -3.06 -8.81 17.86
N LEU A 408 -3.89 -9.84 17.95
CA LEU A 408 -3.74 -11.02 17.09
C LEU A 408 -4.30 -10.76 15.68
N GLY A 409 -5.10 -9.71 15.49
CA GLY A 409 -5.58 -9.28 14.18
C GLY A 409 -6.15 -10.42 13.35
N PHE A 410 -5.51 -10.71 12.21
CA PHE A 410 -5.92 -11.77 11.29
C PHE A 410 -5.24 -13.12 11.52
N LEU A 411 -4.29 -13.23 12.44
CA LEU A 411 -3.61 -14.49 12.77
C LEU A 411 -4.55 -15.67 13.06
N PRO A 412 -5.76 -15.49 13.65
CA PRO A 412 -6.70 -16.59 13.82
C PRO A 412 -7.18 -17.22 12.50
N HIS A 413 -7.05 -16.53 11.38
CA HIS A 413 -7.36 -17.05 10.04
C HIS A 413 -6.17 -17.76 9.39
N GLU A 414 -4.96 -17.44 9.81
CA GLU A 414 -3.72 -17.90 9.19
C GLU A 414 -3.10 -19.08 9.95
N LEU A 415 -3.36 -19.18 11.26
CA LEU A 415 -2.70 -20.13 12.15
C LEU A 415 -3.69 -21.13 12.77
N ASP A 416 -3.20 -22.37 12.93
CA ASP A 416 -3.86 -23.37 13.78
C ASP A 416 -3.94 -22.90 15.26
N TYR A 417 -4.97 -23.37 15.97
CA TYR A 417 -5.22 -23.01 17.38
C TYR A 417 -4.02 -23.32 18.30
N THR A 418 -3.19 -24.31 17.98
CA THR A 418 -1.98 -24.63 18.75
C THR A 418 -0.94 -23.52 18.65
N HIS A 419 -0.61 -23.11 17.43
CA HIS A 419 0.36 -22.04 17.17
C HIS A 419 -0.14 -20.69 17.70
N LEU A 420 -1.42 -20.39 17.49
CA LEU A 420 -2.06 -19.17 17.96
C LEU A 420 -1.96 -19.04 19.50
N ARG A 421 -2.27 -20.12 20.24
CA ARG A 421 -2.12 -20.17 21.70
C ARG A 421 -0.66 -20.01 22.15
N MET A 422 0.28 -20.64 21.43
CA MET A 422 1.70 -20.54 21.75
C MET A 422 2.21 -19.10 21.65
N ILE A 423 1.86 -18.41 20.56
CA ILE A 423 2.22 -16.99 20.33
C ILE A 423 1.61 -16.12 21.44
N TRP A 424 0.30 -16.24 21.66
CA TRP A 424 -0.39 -15.43 22.68
C TRP A 424 0.22 -15.60 24.07
N ARG A 425 0.47 -16.85 24.50
CA ARG A 425 1.12 -17.13 25.79
C ARG A 425 2.50 -16.47 25.91
N ARG A 426 3.30 -16.52 24.84
CA ARG A 426 4.64 -15.89 24.83
C ARG A 426 4.53 -14.36 24.90
N TRP A 427 3.57 -13.76 24.21
CA TRP A 427 3.35 -12.32 24.25
C TRP A 427 2.87 -11.85 25.63
N LYS A 428 1.90 -12.53 26.25
CA LYS A 428 1.48 -12.24 27.64
C LYS A 428 2.66 -12.29 28.61
N LYS A 429 3.51 -13.32 28.50
CA LYS A 429 4.73 -13.45 29.33
C LYS A 429 5.70 -12.28 29.11
N LYS A 430 5.91 -11.86 27.86
CA LYS A 430 6.79 -10.72 27.53
C LYS A 430 6.23 -9.38 27.99
N ALA A 431 4.91 -9.20 27.93
CA ALA A 431 4.24 -7.98 28.35
C ALA A 431 4.17 -7.81 29.88
N ASN A 432 4.58 -8.83 30.66
CA ASN A 432 4.56 -8.83 32.14
C ASN A 432 3.20 -8.41 32.73
N LEU A 433 2.10 -8.78 32.05
CA LEU A 433 0.75 -8.47 32.49
C LEU A 433 0.40 -9.35 33.69
N LYS A 434 0.29 -8.74 34.87
CA LYS A 434 -0.08 -9.42 36.13
C LYS A 434 -1.55 -9.19 36.52
N VAL A 435 -2.21 -8.19 35.94
CA VAL A 435 -3.58 -7.79 36.24
C VAL A 435 -4.31 -7.57 34.91
N PHE A 436 -5.42 -8.30 34.69
CA PHE A 436 -6.18 -8.42 33.43
C PHE A 436 -5.49 -9.15 32.26
N GLY A 437 -4.69 -10.20 32.56
CA GLY A 437 -4.16 -11.14 31.55
C GLY A 437 -3.68 -12.47 32.12
#